data_AF-A0A0S8HQF5-F1
#
_entry.id   AF-A0A0S8HQF5-F1
#
_cell.length_a   1.000
_cell.length_b   1.000
_cell.length_c   1.000
_cell.angle_alpha   90.00
_cell.angle_beta   90.00
_cell.angle_gamma   90.00
#
_symmetry.space_group_name_H-M   'P 1'
#
loop_
_entity.id
_entity.type
_entity.pdbx_description
1 polymer ?
#
loop_
_entity_poly.entity_id
_entity_poly.type
_entity_poly.pdbx_seq_one_letter_code
_entity_poly.pdbx_strand_id
1 'polypeptide(L)'
;MDSQAVCRRLRALVLTGSLLAAAAATEGGTIHYCDTFQEIFEATYTAEPGDEIVIAPGEYHVVTPLHVTASNLTFRGETGNRDDVVLHGNGMNTDSGVTYGIRVAADGVRLHDLTIRDFWGNGILIGDTSSYANDLIISNVKTLDCGRRHVMGYADSRVSYGVLIENLWMEQTQEYIQGPGGHPVNNVGGIEATNIHEWTIRDCVAKNIRDAEGTGQAAFLLWNGVSDLLLERNVVVRCGHGIAIGNYPPPDSHSHTLPWHAVEGIVRNNIILRRGESADDRAMELDYTMDFEVFNNTVYSEDASHLWTLRILDDWTRPGQTTNLVLVNNIIRGGILDQSTGDWSPWVVADYWGNIVDFVTPVLPEWFLDPAGGELHLTRLATALIDQAQPLWEVPDDIDGGPRPAGAGYDYGADEFASPMGDANYDGCVDGLDYNNWSLHYLQAGGWPEGDFNSDGEVDGLDYNLWSLHYLEGCGAGVPEPAALTLLALGGLALIRRRAATVKP
;
A
#
# COMPACT_ATOMS: atom_id res chain seq x y z
N MET A 1 -5.69 -1.89 -35.22
CA MET A 1 -4.62 -0.88 -35.41
C MET A 1 -3.35 -1.49 -34.86
N ASP A 2 -2.22 -1.15 -35.47
CA ASP A 2 -0.98 -1.93 -35.52
C ASP A 2 -0.34 -2.21 -34.14
N SER A 3 0.15 -3.43 -33.95
CA SER A 3 0.83 -3.95 -32.75
C SER A 3 2.25 -3.37 -32.56
N GLN A 4 2.45 -2.11 -32.95
CA GLN A 4 3.73 -1.39 -32.92
C GLN A 4 3.75 -0.20 -31.95
N ALA A 5 2.68 0.03 -31.18
CA ALA A 5 2.62 1.09 -30.18
C ALA A 5 3.35 0.77 -28.86
N VAL A 6 3.65 -0.51 -28.58
CA VAL A 6 4.31 -0.95 -27.33
C VAL A 6 5.84 -0.78 -27.38
N CYS A 7 6.43 -0.40 -28.52
CA CYS A 7 7.89 -0.45 -28.71
C CYS A 7 8.59 0.92 -28.77
N ARG A 8 8.03 1.96 -28.12
CA ARG A 8 8.69 3.27 -28.00
C ARG A 8 8.58 3.84 -26.60
N ARG A 9 9.44 3.35 -25.69
CA ARG A 9 10.17 4.14 -24.69
C ARG A 9 11.20 3.21 -24.05
N LEU A 10 12.31 2.98 -24.77
CA LEU A 10 13.58 2.59 -24.16
C LEU A 10 14.09 3.78 -23.33
N ARG A 11 13.42 4.09 -22.23
CA ARG A 11 14.10 4.61 -21.06
C ARG A 11 14.42 3.36 -20.28
N ALA A 12 15.70 3.05 -20.19
CA ALA A 12 16.14 2.07 -19.24
C ALA A 12 15.54 2.49 -17.89
N LEU A 13 14.58 1.71 -17.40
CA LEU A 13 14.45 1.45 -15.98
C LEU A 13 15.76 0.75 -15.60
N VAL A 14 16.83 1.54 -15.55
CA VAL A 14 17.87 1.28 -14.59
C VAL A 14 17.07 1.38 -13.30
N LEU A 15 16.73 0.23 -12.71
CA LEU A 15 16.63 0.17 -11.26
C LEU A 15 17.83 0.97 -10.79
N THR A 16 17.60 2.16 -10.26
CA THR A 16 18.57 2.83 -9.42
C THR A 16 18.63 2.02 -8.13
N GLY A 17 19.14 0.78 -8.24
CA GLY A 17 19.91 0.14 -7.20
C GLY A 17 21.16 0.99 -7.02
N SER A 18 20.98 2.09 -6.31
CA SER A 18 22.04 2.92 -5.73
C SER A 18 21.40 3.81 -4.67
N LEU A 19 20.74 3.18 -3.71
CA LEU A 19 20.62 3.70 -2.36
C LEU A 19 21.19 2.62 -1.45
N LEU A 20 22.52 2.58 -1.35
CA LEU A 20 23.22 2.29 -0.10
C LEU A 20 24.74 2.55 -0.24
N ALA A 21 25.25 3.17 0.82
CA ALA A 21 26.66 3.40 1.13
C ALA A 21 27.44 4.41 0.26
N ALA A 22 26.97 5.65 0.25
CA ALA A 22 27.86 6.72 0.67
C ALA A 22 27.18 7.51 1.79
N ALA A 23 27.28 7.00 3.01
CA ALA A 23 27.39 7.87 4.16
C ALA A 23 28.64 8.73 3.96
N ALA A 24 28.53 9.76 3.12
CA ALA A 24 29.17 11.00 3.46
C ALA A 24 28.48 11.39 4.76
N ALA A 25 29.12 11.11 5.88
CA ALA A 25 28.78 11.69 7.16
C ALA A 25 28.75 13.21 6.94
N THR A 26 27.58 13.75 6.62
CA THR A 26 27.22 15.10 7.00
C THR A 26 27.47 15.15 8.48
N GLU A 27 28.26 16.12 8.96
CA GLU A 27 28.50 16.34 10.38
C GLU A 27 27.21 16.04 11.14
N GLY A 28 27.19 14.95 11.92
CA GLY A 28 25.93 14.37 12.39
C GLY A 28 25.15 15.41 13.15
N GLY A 29 23.89 15.64 12.74
CA GLY A 29 23.00 16.54 13.45
C GLY A 29 22.87 16.12 14.91
N THR A 30 22.42 17.06 15.73
CA THR A 30 22.16 16.81 17.15
C THR A 30 21.02 15.80 17.28
N ILE A 31 21.19 14.81 18.17
CA ILE A 31 20.13 13.90 18.55
C ILE A 31 19.40 14.47 19.76
N HIS A 32 18.11 14.75 19.60
CA HIS A 32 17.17 15.17 20.64
C HIS A 32 16.41 13.94 21.12
N TYR A 33 16.74 13.44 22.31
CA TYR A 33 15.99 12.37 22.95
C TYR A 33 14.79 12.97 23.67
N CYS A 34 13.58 12.47 23.39
CA CYS A 34 12.34 12.97 23.95
C CYS A 34 11.59 11.83 24.65
N ASP A 35 11.21 12.03 25.91
CA ASP A 35 10.33 11.15 26.69
C ASP A 35 9.04 11.86 27.16
N THR A 36 8.86 13.12 26.77
CA THR A 36 7.63 13.89 26.95
C THR A 36 7.18 14.60 25.68
N PHE A 37 5.88 14.89 25.58
CA PHE A 37 5.35 15.68 24.45
C PHE A 37 5.97 17.09 24.40
N GLN A 38 6.29 17.68 25.55
CA GLN A 38 6.90 19.01 25.60
C GLN A 38 8.29 19.01 24.93
N GLU A 39 9.09 17.96 25.12
CA GLU A 39 10.39 17.83 24.47
C GLU A 39 10.26 17.61 22.97
N ILE A 40 9.31 16.75 22.53
CA ILE A 40 9.02 16.55 21.10
C ILE A 40 8.63 17.88 20.45
N PHE A 41 7.75 18.62 21.12
CA PHE A 41 7.32 19.94 20.68
C PHE A 41 8.50 20.90 20.59
N GLU A 42 9.28 21.08 21.66
CA GLU A 42 10.43 21.98 21.67
C GLU A 42 11.45 21.62 20.59
N ALA A 43 11.81 20.34 20.48
CA ALA A 43 12.75 19.87 19.47
C ALA A 43 12.26 20.15 18.04
N THR A 44 10.96 20.01 17.78
CA THR A 44 10.35 20.34 16.47
C THR A 44 10.62 21.79 16.04
N TYR A 45 10.71 22.73 16.98
CA TYR A 45 10.93 24.16 16.69
C TYR A 45 12.38 24.62 16.83
N THR A 46 13.20 23.92 17.61
CA THR A 46 14.58 24.32 17.89
C THR A 46 15.64 23.51 17.14
N ALA A 47 15.27 22.35 16.60
CA ALA A 47 16.19 21.51 15.84
C ALA A 47 16.70 22.21 14.57
N GLU A 48 17.96 21.98 14.25
CA GLU A 48 18.63 22.48 13.05
C GLU A 48 18.61 21.44 11.93
N PRO A 49 18.76 21.84 10.65
CA PRO A 49 18.74 20.87 9.56
C PRO A 49 19.74 19.73 9.73
N GLY A 50 19.26 18.49 9.60
CA GLY A 50 20.06 17.27 9.82
C GLY A 50 19.93 16.67 11.21
N ASP A 51 19.30 17.37 12.16
CA ASP A 51 19.04 16.86 13.50
C ASP A 51 18.04 15.68 13.49
N GLU A 52 18.14 14.86 14.54
CA GLU A 52 17.31 13.69 14.77
C GLU A 52 16.53 13.85 16.07
N ILE A 53 15.24 13.52 16.03
CA ILE A 53 14.31 13.58 17.16
C ILE A 53 13.88 12.15 17.44
N VAL A 54 14.47 11.59 18.49
CA VAL A 54 14.29 10.19 18.91
C VAL A 54 13.27 10.15 20.04
N ILE A 55 12.16 9.47 19.81
CA ILE A 55 11.01 9.45 20.71
C ILE A 55 10.98 8.12 21.45
N ALA A 56 11.08 8.16 22.78
CA ALA A 56 11.01 6.96 23.62
C ALA A 56 9.61 6.32 23.55
N PRO A 57 9.47 5.01 23.83
CA PRO A 57 8.17 4.37 23.93
C PRO A 57 7.24 5.09 24.91
N GLY A 58 6.03 5.44 24.46
CA GLY A 58 5.07 6.18 25.25
C GLY A 58 3.84 6.66 24.46
N GLU A 59 2.84 7.13 25.21
CA GLU A 59 1.69 7.84 24.66
C GLU A 59 1.82 9.34 24.93
N TYR A 60 1.73 10.13 23.86
CA TYR A 60 1.99 11.56 23.85
C TYR A 60 0.74 12.32 23.39
N HIS A 61 0.11 13.02 24.31
CA HIS A 61 -1.05 13.83 24.01
C HIS A 61 -0.64 15.12 23.28
N VAL A 62 -1.01 15.22 22.01
CA VAL A 62 -0.76 16.40 21.19
C VAL A 62 -1.75 17.49 21.58
N VAL A 63 -1.28 18.43 22.40
CA VAL A 63 -2.08 19.60 22.83
C VAL A 63 -1.87 20.83 21.94
N THR A 64 -0.80 20.83 21.16
CA THR A 64 -0.48 21.85 20.14
C THR A 64 0.05 21.12 18.90
N PRO A 65 -0.43 21.41 17.68
CA PRO A 65 0.04 20.71 16.50
C PRO A 65 1.55 20.85 16.26
N LEU A 66 2.21 19.78 15.82
CA LEU A 66 3.64 19.80 15.48
C LEU A 66 3.81 20.36 14.07
N HIS A 67 4.56 21.46 13.95
CA HIS A 67 4.81 22.12 12.67
C HIS A 67 6.30 22.12 12.33
N VAL A 68 6.67 21.25 11.39
CA VAL A 68 8.05 21.02 10.97
C VAL A 68 8.40 22.00 9.86
N THR A 69 9.29 22.95 10.16
CA THR A 69 9.74 23.99 9.21
C THR A 69 11.22 23.94 8.88
N ALA A 70 12.01 23.15 9.62
CA ALA A 70 13.42 22.93 9.30
C ALA A 70 13.54 21.71 8.37
N SER A 71 14.39 21.84 7.34
CA SER A 71 14.67 20.78 6.37
C SER A 71 15.50 19.66 6.98
N ASN A 72 15.51 18.48 6.37
CA ASN A 72 16.38 17.36 6.73
C ASN A 72 16.27 16.88 8.19
N LEU A 73 15.14 17.14 8.86
CA LEU A 73 14.89 16.58 10.19
C LEU A 73 14.44 15.12 10.10
N THR A 74 14.89 14.31 11.05
CA THR A 74 14.41 12.93 11.22
C THR A 74 13.63 12.79 12.51
N PHE A 75 12.39 12.33 12.44
CA PHE A 75 11.58 11.92 13.58
C PHE A 75 11.46 10.40 13.56
N ARG A 76 11.84 9.73 14.64
CA ARG A 76 11.62 8.28 14.75
C ARG A 76 11.34 7.82 16.17
N GLY A 77 10.66 6.68 16.28
CA GLY A 77 10.61 5.91 17.52
C GLY A 77 11.97 5.32 17.88
N GLU A 78 12.24 5.20 19.18
CA GLU A 78 13.54 4.73 19.69
C GLU A 78 13.82 3.27 19.33
N THR A 79 12.79 2.43 19.24
CA THR A 79 12.88 0.96 19.15
C THR A 79 12.71 0.40 17.74
N GLY A 80 12.25 1.22 16.79
CA GLY A 80 11.80 0.77 15.46
C GLY A 80 10.38 0.15 15.46
N ASN A 81 9.73 0.00 16.62
CA ASN A 81 8.37 -0.52 16.70
C ASN A 81 7.34 0.61 16.71
N ARG A 82 6.66 0.83 15.58
CA ARG A 82 5.67 1.90 15.44
C ARG A 82 4.53 1.89 16.47
N ASP A 83 4.26 0.75 17.09
CA ASP A 83 3.15 0.58 18.04
C ASP A 83 3.49 1.03 19.46
N ASP A 84 4.77 1.28 19.78
CA ASP A 84 5.19 1.70 21.12
C ASP A 84 5.37 3.22 21.28
N VAL A 85 5.36 3.98 20.17
CA VAL A 85 5.32 5.45 20.17
C VAL A 85 4.01 5.94 19.58
N VAL A 86 3.16 6.57 20.41
CA VAL A 86 1.81 6.99 20.02
C VAL A 86 1.63 8.49 20.23
N LEU A 87 1.53 9.26 19.15
CA LEU A 87 1.08 10.66 19.15
C LEU A 87 -0.44 10.70 18.97
N HIS A 88 -1.20 11.21 19.93
CA HIS A 88 -2.66 11.20 19.86
C HIS A 88 -3.30 12.58 20.06
N GLY A 89 -4.36 12.85 19.28
CA GLY A 89 -5.21 14.02 19.44
C GLY A 89 -6.34 13.80 20.47
N ASN A 90 -7.46 14.48 20.27
CA ASN A 90 -8.64 14.44 21.15
C ASN A 90 -9.81 13.59 20.61
N GLY A 91 -9.61 12.92 19.47
CA GLY A 91 -10.59 12.07 18.80
C GLY A 91 -10.96 12.55 17.40
N MET A 92 -11.20 11.61 16.49
CA MET A 92 -11.65 11.88 15.11
C MET A 92 -12.95 12.68 15.04
N ASN A 93 -13.79 12.55 16.07
CA ASN A 93 -15.11 13.16 16.19
C ASN A 93 -15.11 14.40 17.11
N THR A 94 -13.95 14.93 17.51
CA THR A 94 -13.81 15.99 18.52
C THR A 94 -13.05 17.21 18.00
N ASP A 95 -13.77 18.26 17.55
CA ASP A 95 -13.14 19.54 17.22
C ASP A 95 -12.64 20.24 18.50
N SER A 96 -11.33 20.16 18.72
CA SER A 96 -10.64 20.68 19.91
C SER A 96 -9.67 21.81 19.58
N GLY A 97 -9.58 22.23 18.31
CA GLY A 97 -8.55 23.14 17.82
C GLY A 97 -7.19 22.47 17.51
N VAL A 98 -6.96 21.23 17.95
CA VAL A 98 -5.83 20.40 17.49
C VAL A 98 -6.31 19.57 16.30
N THR A 99 -6.05 20.09 15.09
CA THR A 99 -6.65 19.56 13.86
C THR A 99 -5.73 18.66 13.05
N TYR A 100 -4.44 18.55 13.41
CA TYR A 100 -3.52 17.60 12.79
C TYR A 100 -2.44 17.15 13.77
N GLY A 101 -1.86 15.98 13.51
CA GLY A 101 -0.74 15.45 14.29
C GLY A 101 0.56 16.13 13.92
N ILE A 102 1.06 15.84 12.72
CA ILE A 102 2.30 16.41 12.20
C ILE A 102 2.00 17.14 10.89
N ARG A 103 2.45 18.39 10.82
CA ARG A 103 2.49 19.14 9.57
C ARG A 103 3.93 19.33 9.12
N VAL A 104 4.27 18.80 7.95
CA VAL A 104 5.58 18.94 7.30
C VAL A 104 5.52 20.07 6.27
N ALA A 105 6.36 21.08 6.45
CA ALA A 105 6.44 22.26 5.58
C ALA A 105 7.89 22.55 5.15
N ALA A 106 8.73 21.52 5.07
CA ALA A 106 10.14 21.60 4.74
C ALA A 106 10.62 20.34 4.02
N ASP A 107 11.66 20.51 3.21
CA ASP A 107 12.22 19.44 2.37
C ASP A 107 13.09 18.44 3.17
N GLY A 108 13.19 17.21 2.68
CA GLY A 108 14.13 16.19 3.19
C GLY A 108 13.78 15.61 4.56
N VAL A 109 12.57 15.90 5.07
CA VAL A 109 12.11 15.40 6.37
C VAL A 109 11.86 13.90 6.30
N ARG A 110 12.08 13.21 7.42
CA ARG A 110 11.94 11.77 7.57
C ARG A 110 11.06 11.47 8.78
N LEU A 111 9.99 10.70 8.61
CA LEU A 111 9.06 10.30 9.66
C LEU A 111 8.99 8.77 9.73
N HIS A 112 9.42 8.18 10.84
CA HIS A 112 9.48 6.73 10.99
C HIS A 112 8.96 6.23 12.34
N ASP A 113 8.60 4.94 12.37
CA ASP A 113 8.46 4.14 13.59
C ASP A 113 7.52 4.73 14.64
N LEU A 114 6.38 5.27 14.22
CA LEU A 114 5.42 5.90 15.12
C LEU A 114 3.96 5.70 14.69
N THR A 115 3.07 5.80 15.67
CA THR A 115 1.62 5.82 15.49
C THR A 115 1.08 7.23 15.72
N ILE A 116 0.23 7.72 14.80
CA ILE A 116 -0.47 9.00 14.88
C ILE A 116 -1.98 8.72 14.88
N ARG A 117 -2.71 9.11 15.92
CA ARG A 117 -4.13 8.73 16.05
C ARG A 117 -5.03 9.81 16.63
N ASP A 118 -6.34 9.63 16.43
CA ASP A 118 -7.38 10.42 17.10
C ASP A 118 -7.33 11.92 16.77
N PHE A 119 -7.13 12.28 15.51
CA PHE A 119 -7.15 13.68 15.07
C PHE A 119 -8.46 14.02 14.39
N TRP A 120 -9.06 15.14 14.77
CA TRP A 120 -10.30 15.62 14.13
C TRP A 120 -10.09 16.00 12.65
N GLY A 121 -8.91 16.50 12.30
CA GLY A 121 -8.52 16.71 10.91
C GLY A 121 -7.61 15.59 10.41
N ASN A 122 -6.40 15.94 9.97
CA ASN A 122 -5.49 15.01 9.29
C ASN A 122 -4.49 14.36 10.26
N GLY A 123 -4.06 13.13 10.01
CA GLY A 123 -2.93 12.55 10.75
C GLY A 123 -1.63 13.30 10.42
N ILE A 124 -1.24 13.22 9.14
CA ILE A 124 -0.08 13.91 8.57
C ILE A 124 -0.54 14.89 7.49
N LEU A 125 -0.02 16.11 7.53
CA LEU A 125 -0.23 17.14 6.52
C LEU A 125 1.10 17.53 5.89
N ILE A 126 1.24 17.34 4.58
CA ILE A 126 2.42 17.67 3.78
C ILE A 126 2.10 18.93 2.98
N GLY A 127 2.71 20.05 3.36
CA GLY A 127 2.43 21.36 2.77
C GLY A 127 1.09 21.98 3.19
N ASP A 128 0.76 23.13 2.60
CA ASP A 128 -0.54 23.79 2.67
C ASP A 128 -0.63 24.88 1.58
N THR A 129 -1.58 25.82 1.68
CA THR A 129 -1.69 26.98 0.76
C THR A 129 -0.45 27.88 0.71
N SER A 130 0.48 27.75 1.66
CA SER A 130 1.66 28.60 1.82
C SER A 130 2.98 27.82 1.83
N SER A 131 2.94 26.49 1.75
CA SER A 131 4.10 25.62 1.93
C SER A 131 3.96 24.30 1.16
N TYR A 132 5.08 23.61 0.99
CA TYR A 132 5.19 22.31 0.35
C TYR A 132 6.40 21.59 0.98
N ALA A 133 6.59 20.32 0.65
CA ALA A 133 7.77 19.57 1.03
C ALA A 133 8.22 18.71 -0.15
N ASN A 134 9.51 18.66 -0.41
CA ASN A 134 10.13 17.71 -1.33
C ASN A 134 10.92 16.66 -0.55
N ASP A 135 11.22 15.53 -1.20
CA ASP A 135 12.15 14.51 -0.68
C ASP A 135 11.77 14.01 0.73
N LEU A 136 10.47 13.99 1.04
CA LEU A 136 9.95 13.50 2.32
C LEU A 136 9.87 11.97 2.29
N ILE A 137 10.27 11.34 3.39
CA ILE A 137 10.07 9.90 3.62
C ILE A 137 9.12 9.71 4.79
N ILE A 138 8.04 8.94 4.56
CA ILE A 138 7.17 8.40 5.60
C ILE A 138 7.29 6.88 5.51
N SER A 139 7.89 6.24 6.51
CA SER A 139 8.16 4.80 6.48
C SER A 139 7.86 4.14 7.82
N ASN A 140 7.28 2.93 7.83
CA ASN A 140 6.92 2.19 9.06
C ASN A 140 6.05 3.01 10.04
N VAL A 141 5.05 3.74 9.51
CA VAL A 141 4.14 4.59 10.29
C VAL A 141 2.75 3.98 10.37
N LYS A 142 2.00 4.26 11.44
CA LYS A 142 0.58 3.92 11.57
C LYS A 142 -0.25 5.18 11.79
N THR A 143 -1.38 5.28 11.11
CA THR A 143 -2.36 6.35 11.31
C THR A 143 -3.72 5.75 11.62
N LEU A 144 -4.36 6.20 12.70
CA LEU A 144 -5.66 5.67 13.13
C LEU A 144 -6.67 6.78 13.36
N ASP A 145 -7.93 6.54 12.97
CA ASP A 145 -9.07 7.38 13.35
C ASP A 145 -8.81 8.89 13.11
N CYS A 146 -8.58 9.25 11.85
CA CYS A 146 -8.46 10.64 11.42
C CYS A 146 -9.82 11.12 10.87
N GLY A 147 -10.34 12.25 11.36
CA GLY A 147 -11.62 12.82 10.93
C GLY A 147 -11.57 13.46 9.54
N ARG A 148 -10.37 13.57 8.95
CA ARG A 148 -10.15 13.85 7.52
C ARG A 148 -9.25 12.81 6.85
N ARG A 149 -8.09 13.21 6.35
CA ARG A 149 -7.15 12.33 5.64
C ARG A 149 -6.17 11.76 6.64
N HIS A 150 -5.84 10.50 6.48
CA HIS A 150 -4.72 9.93 7.20
C HIS A 150 -3.41 10.64 6.79
N VAL A 151 -3.23 10.89 5.48
CA VAL A 151 -2.15 11.73 4.94
C VAL A 151 -2.72 12.67 3.89
N MET A 152 -2.44 13.97 4.01
CA MET A 152 -2.83 14.98 3.02
C MET A 152 -1.60 15.65 2.43
N GLY A 153 -1.39 15.54 1.12
CA GLY A 153 -0.39 16.30 0.35
C GLY A 153 -1.03 17.45 -0.41
N TYR A 154 -0.64 18.68 -0.11
CA TYR A 154 -1.22 19.84 -0.77
C TYR A 154 -0.19 20.95 -1.02
N ALA A 155 -0.15 21.40 -2.27
CA ALA A 155 0.60 22.57 -2.69
C ALA A 155 -0.24 23.39 -3.68
N ASP A 156 -0.51 24.66 -3.35
CA ASP A 156 -1.44 25.52 -4.11
C ASP A 156 -0.83 26.04 -5.43
N SER A 157 0.42 26.53 -5.39
CA SER A 157 1.09 27.17 -6.55
C SER A 157 2.45 26.54 -6.89
N ARG A 158 2.75 25.39 -6.30
CA ARG A 158 3.99 24.65 -6.51
C ARG A 158 3.71 23.16 -6.60
N VAL A 159 4.72 22.42 -7.01
CA VAL A 159 4.70 20.97 -7.11
C VAL A 159 5.58 20.41 -5.99
N SER A 160 5.11 19.37 -5.31
CA SER A 160 5.86 18.59 -4.33
C SER A 160 6.55 17.42 -5.01
N TYR A 161 7.86 17.30 -4.84
CA TYR A 161 8.72 16.38 -5.57
C TYR A 161 9.24 15.24 -4.70
N GLY A 162 9.35 14.03 -5.26
CA GLY A 162 10.23 12.99 -4.70
C GLY A 162 9.80 12.45 -3.34
N VAL A 163 8.50 12.46 -3.01
CA VAL A 163 8.02 11.93 -1.72
C VAL A 163 7.87 10.42 -1.81
N LEU A 164 8.44 9.72 -0.82
CA LEU A 164 8.25 8.29 -0.59
C LEU A 164 7.33 8.08 0.61
N ILE A 165 6.22 7.37 0.39
CA ILE A 165 5.37 6.86 1.46
C ILE A 165 5.38 5.35 1.35
N GLU A 166 5.91 4.68 2.35
CA GLU A 166 6.01 3.23 2.37
C GLU A 166 5.64 2.61 3.70
N ASN A 167 5.18 1.36 3.67
CA ASN A 167 4.87 0.60 4.88
C ASN A 167 3.96 1.40 5.85
N LEU A 168 2.99 2.13 5.32
CA LEU A 168 2.06 2.95 6.08
C LEU A 168 0.77 2.16 6.35
N TRP A 169 0.41 1.99 7.62
CA TRP A 169 -0.87 1.42 8.01
C TRP A 169 -1.88 2.54 8.29
N MET A 170 -2.98 2.58 7.54
CA MET A 170 -4.08 3.52 7.73
C MET A 170 -5.34 2.74 8.07
N GLU A 171 -5.94 2.98 9.24
CA GLU A 171 -7.16 2.29 9.62
C GLU A 171 -8.12 3.17 10.41
N GLN A 172 -9.41 3.03 10.07
CA GLN A 172 -10.50 3.58 10.85
C GLN A 172 -11.17 2.47 11.65
N THR A 173 -11.07 2.57 12.97
CA THR A 173 -11.56 1.58 13.95
C THR A 173 -12.87 2.01 14.62
N GLN A 174 -13.27 3.27 14.45
CA GLN A 174 -14.52 3.82 14.97
C GLN A 174 -15.37 4.49 13.88
N GLU A 175 -16.67 4.61 14.12
CA GLU A 175 -17.56 5.31 13.19
C GLU A 175 -17.25 6.82 13.16
N TYR A 176 -17.22 7.38 11.95
CA TYR A 176 -17.23 8.82 11.79
C TYR A 176 -18.63 9.35 12.10
N ILE A 177 -18.70 10.38 12.95
CA ILE A 177 -19.95 11.00 13.37
C ILE A 177 -19.92 12.45 12.88
N GLN A 178 -20.85 12.79 11.99
CA GLN A 178 -21.04 14.17 11.56
C GLN A 178 -21.67 15.00 12.69
N GLY A 179 -20.83 15.56 13.56
CA GLY A 179 -21.23 16.43 14.67
C GLY A 179 -21.41 17.91 14.26
N PRO A 180 -21.86 18.78 15.18
CA PRO A 180 -21.85 20.24 14.98
C PRO A 180 -20.42 20.73 14.69
N GLY A 181 -20.22 21.38 13.54
CA GLY A 181 -18.89 21.77 13.07
C GLY A 181 -18.12 20.66 12.36
N GLY A 182 -18.67 19.44 12.30
CA GLY A 182 -18.10 18.30 11.59
C GLY A 182 -17.86 18.59 10.11
N HIS A 183 -16.94 17.82 9.53
CA HIS A 183 -16.60 17.97 8.13
C HIS A 183 -17.74 17.54 7.20
N PRO A 184 -17.77 18.09 5.96
CA PRO A 184 -18.66 17.60 4.93
C PRO A 184 -18.55 16.08 4.75
N VAL A 185 -19.62 15.47 4.25
CA VAL A 185 -19.58 14.12 3.68
C VAL A 185 -18.50 14.12 2.57
N ASN A 186 -17.82 13.00 2.37
CA ASN A 186 -16.65 12.84 1.50
C ASN A 186 -15.39 13.56 1.98
N ASN A 187 -15.27 13.85 3.28
CA ASN A 187 -14.06 14.45 3.83
C ASN A 187 -13.14 13.48 4.60
N VAL A 188 -13.51 12.22 4.74
CA VAL A 188 -12.65 11.18 5.34
C VAL A 188 -12.00 10.38 4.21
N GLY A 189 -10.69 10.15 4.28
CA GLY A 189 -9.93 9.47 3.21
C GLY A 189 -8.57 8.97 3.70
N GLY A 190 -7.88 8.16 2.90
CA GLY A 190 -6.54 7.65 3.25
C GLY A 190 -5.47 8.70 2.94
N ILE A 191 -4.77 8.48 1.82
CA ILE A 191 -3.84 9.45 1.23
C ILE A 191 -4.59 10.28 0.19
N GLU A 192 -4.67 11.59 0.38
CA GLU A 192 -5.07 12.51 -0.69
C GLU A 192 -3.89 13.41 -1.05
N ALA A 193 -3.57 13.54 -2.34
CA ALA A 193 -2.55 14.48 -2.77
C ALA A 193 -2.86 15.21 -4.09
N THR A 194 -2.45 16.48 -4.15
CA THR A 194 -2.55 17.36 -5.33
C THR A 194 -1.24 18.06 -5.61
N ASN A 195 -0.94 18.34 -6.88
CA ASN A 195 0.32 18.94 -7.33
C ASN A 195 1.56 18.18 -6.85
N ILE A 196 1.64 16.90 -7.23
CA ILE A 196 2.74 16.00 -6.92
C ILE A 196 3.50 15.57 -8.18
N HIS A 197 4.81 15.38 -8.04
CA HIS A 197 5.68 14.83 -9.08
C HIS A 197 6.66 13.83 -8.49
N GLU A 198 6.90 12.69 -9.16
CA GLU A 198 7.86 11.67 -8.71
C GLU A 198 7.54 11.15 -7.30
N TRP A 199 6.25 11.00 -6.98
CA TRP A 199 5.84 10.37 -5.72
C TRP A 199 5.82 8.86 -5.88
N THR A 200 6.35 8.17 -4.89
CA THR A 200 6.24 6.71 -4.74
C THR A 200 5.42 6.40 -3.51
N ILE A 201 4.35 5.62 -3.69
CA ILE A 201 3.48 5.15 -2.60
C ILE A 201 3.43 3.64 -2.71
N ARG A 202 4.05 2.96 -1.73
CA ARG A 202 4.23 1.51 -1.78
C ARG A 202 3.94 0.81 -0.47
N ASP A 203 3.55 -0.46 -0.52
CA ASP A 203 3.47 -1.32 0.66
C ASP A 203 2.56 -0.73 1.77
N CYS A 204 1.57 0.09 1.39
CA CYS A 204 0.66 0.74 2.32
C CYS A 204 -0.65 -0.06 2.45
N VAL A 205 -1.23 -0.05 3.65
CA VAL A 205 -2.53 -0.66 3.93
C VAL A 205 -3.54 0.42 4.28
N ALA A 206 -4.71 0.40 3.64
CA ALA A 206 -5.83 1.27 3.95
C ALA A 206 -7.08 0.45 4.30
N LYS A 207 -7.60 0.60 5.51
CA LYS A 207 -8.68 -0.25 6.01
C LYS A 207 -9.84 0.53 6.62
N ASN A 208 -11.05 0.21 6.17
CA ASN A 208 -12.33 0.68 6.72
C ASN A 208 -12.56 2.21 6.71
N ILE A 209 -11.74 2.97 5.99
CA ILE A 209 -11.77 4.44 5.98
C ILE A 209 -13.02 4.93 5.25
N ARG A 210 -13.86 5.71 5.96
CA ARG A 210 -15.17 6.18 5.45
C ARG A 210 -15.76 7.32 6.27
N ASP A 211 -16.67 8.05 5.64
CA ASP A 211 -17.53 9.00 6.34
C ASP A 211 -18.79 8.33 6.93
N ALA A 212 -19.71 9.16 7.45
CA ALA A 212 -20.92 8.73 8.14
C ALA A 212 -21.97 8.09 7.21
N GLU A 213 -21.85 8.26 5.89
CA GLU A 213 -22.77 7.67 4.90
C GLU A 213 -22.25 6.33 4.37
N GLY A 214 -21.12 5.85 4.89
CA GLY A 214 -20.44 4.65 4.37
C GLY A 214 -19.63 4.94 3.10
N THR A 215 -19.71 6.17 2.60
CA THR A 215 -18.90 6.70 1.49
C THR A 215 -17.61 7.31 2.03
N GLY A 216 -17.01 8.26 1.34
CA GLY A 216 -15.76 8.88 1.71
C GLY A 216 -14.96 9.24 0.47
N GLN A 217 -13.81 9.88 0.68
CA GLN A 217 -12.80 9.90 -0.34
C GLN A 217 -12.10 8.54 -0.46
N ALA A 218 -11.35 8.38 -1.55
CA ALA A 218 -10.60 7.17 -1.80
C ALA A 218 -9.53 6.91 -0.72
N ALA A 219 -9.20 5.64 -0.53
CA ALA A 219 -8.04 5.23 0.24
C ALA A 219 -6.77 5.87 -0.32
N PHE A 220 -6.68 5.97 -1.65
CA PHE A 220 -5.65 6.73 -2.35
C PHE A 220 -6.33 7.62 -3.38
N LEU A 221 -6.34 8.93 -3.14
CA LEU A 221 -6.88 9.93 -4.06
C LEU A 221 -5.75 10.85 -4.52
N LEU A 222 -5.29 10.65 -5.75
CA LEU A 222 -4.18 11.41 -6.33
C LEU A 222 -4.72 12.15 -7.55
N TRP A 223 -4.87 13.47 -7.45
CA TRP A 223 -5.62 14.23 -8.44
C TRP A 223 -5.13 15.67 -8.58
N ASN A 224 -5.61 16.35 -9.63
CA ASN A 224 -5.38 17.78 -9.85
C ASN A 224 -3.88 18.17 -9.84
N GLY A 225 -3.11 17.59 -10.76
CA GLY A 225 -1.69 17.84 -10.89
C GLY A 225 -0.90 16.65 -10.36
N VAL A 226 -0.90 15.53 -11.05
CA VAL A 226 -0.12 14.35 -10.70
C VAL A 226 0.77 13.99 -11.87
N SER A 227 2.07 13.83 -11.65
CA SER A 227 2.95 13.30 -12.70
C SER A 227 4.08 12.43 -12.18
N ASP A 228 4.54 11.51 -13.02
CA ASP A 228 5.56 10.51 -12.69
C ASP A 228 5.25 9.75 -11.38
N LEU A 229 4.03 9.24 -11.27
CA LEU A 229 3.57 8.52 -10.09
C LEU A 229 3.97 7.05 -10.16
N LEU A 230 4.45 6.49 -9.03
CA LEU A 230 4.47 5.05 -8.79
C LEU A 230 3.57 4.72 -7.59
N LEU A 231 2.48 3.99 -7.83
CA LEU A 231 1.58 3.49 -6.80
C LEU A 231 1.56 1.96 -6.85
N GLU A 232 2.25 1.31 -5.93
CA GLU A 232 2.51 -0.13 -6.02
C GLU A 232 2.34 -0.93 -4.73
N ARG A 233 1.99 -2.22 -4.83
CA ARG A 233 1.94 -3.14 -3.69
C ARG A 233 1.10 -2.64 -2.49
N ASN A 234 0.07 -1.84 -2.75
CA ASN A 234 -0.82 -1.35 -1.71
C ASN A 234 -2.04 -2.25 -1.55
N VAL A 235 -2.55 -2.32 -0.33
CA VAL A 235 -3.74 -3.10 0.03
C VAL A 235 -4.85 -2.16 0.50
N VAL A 236 -6.01 -2.23 -0.15
CA VAL A 236 -7.20 -1.50 0.27
C VAL A 236 -8.31 -2.47 0.67
N VAL A 237 -8.80 -2.33 1.90
CA VAL A 237 -9.87 -3.18 2.44
C VAL A 237 -11.03 -2.32 2.91
N ARG A 238 -12.13 -2.37 2.15
CA ARG A 238 -13.44 -1.81 2.54
C ARG A 238 -13.42 -0.30 2.86
N CYS A 239 -12.56 0.47 2.20
CA CYS A 239 -12.65 1.94 2.21
C CYS A 239 -13.80 2.44 1.33
N GLY A 240 -14.29 3.66 1.59
CA GLY A 240 -15.41 4.26 0.82
C GLY A 240 -15.19 4.19 -0.69
N HIS A 241 -14.03 4.65 -1.16
CA HIS A 241 -13.48 4.30 -2.48
C HIS A 241 -12.09 3.67 -2.33
N GLY A 242 -11.67 2.87 -3.32
CA GLY A 242 -10.35 2.24 -3.33
C GLY A 242 -9.24 3.18 -3.79
N ILE A 243 -8.77 3.03 -5.02
CA ILE A 243 -7.76 3.89 -5.64
C ILE A 243 -8.44 4.82 -6.65
N ALA A 244 -8.14 6.11 -6.59
CA ALA A 244 -8.59 7.12 -7.54
C ALA A 244 -7.40 7.93 -8.06
N ILE A 245 -7.11 7.76 -9.36
CA ILE A 245 -6.18 8.60 -10.11
C ILE A 245 -7.00 9.60 -10.90
N GLY A 246 -6.99 10.85 -10.47
CA GLY A 246 -7.95 11.86 -10.90
C GLY A 246 -9.27 11.80 -10.13
N ASN A 247 -10.15 12.77 -10.41
CA ASN A 247 -11.44 12.88 -9.76
C ASN A 247 -12.35 13.86 -10.51
N TYR A 248 -13.55 13.44 -10.92
CA TYR A 248 -14.53 14.37 -11.49
C TYR A 248 -14.95 15.50 -10.52
N PRO A 249 -15.13 16.75 -10.98
CA PRO A 249 -15.01 17.29 -12.34
C PRO A 249 -13.56 17.45 -12.81
N PRO A 250 -13.31 17.69 -14.13
CA PRO A 250 -11.96 17.86 -14.67
C PRO A 250 -11.10 18.88 -13.89
N PRO A 251 -9.76 18.77 -13.99
CA PRO A 251 -8.83 19.54 -13.16
C PRO A 251 -9.06 21.04 -13.27
N ASP A 252 -8.83 21.73 -12.16
CA ASP A 252 -8.94 23.17 -12.10
C ASP A 252 -7.61 23.86 -12.42
N SER A 253 -7.59 25.20 -12.32
CA SER A 253 -6.41 26.01 -12.65
C SER A 253 -5.20 25.76 -11.77
N HIS A 254 -5.33 25.03 -10.65
CA HIS A 254 -4.22 24.73 -9.75
C HIS A 254 -3.39 23.53 -10.25
N SER A 255 -3.93 22.68 -11.14
CA SER A 255 -3.19 21.53 -11.67
C SER A 255 -2.02 21.96 -12.57
N HIS A 256 -0.83 21.47 -12.29
CA HIS A 256 0.34 21.63 -13.17
C HIS A 256 0.30 20.73 -14.42
N THR A 257 -0.61 19.77 -14.48
CA THR A 257 -0.75 18.80 -15.58
C THR A 257 -1.95 19.07 -16.49
N LEU A 258 -2.52 20.28 -16.41
CA LEU A 258 -3.65 20.68 -17.26
C LEU A 258 -3.41 20.34 -18.75
N PRO A 259 -4.43 19.83 -19.46
CA PRO A 259 -5.82 19.63 -19.03
C PRO A 259 -6.13 18.30 -18.30
N TRP A 260 -5.13 17.48 -17.92
CA TRP A 260 -5.34 16.18 -17.25
C TRP A 260 -5.17 16.28 -15.73
N HIS A 261 -5.86 15.42 -14.97
CA HIS A 261 -5.60 15.32 -13.53
C HIS A 261 -4.24 14.68 -13.27
N ALA A 262 -3.86 13.71 -14.11
CA ALA A 262 -2.65 12.92 -13.96
C ALA A 262 -2.01 12.61 -15.31
N VAL A 263 -0.68 12.72 -15.39
CA VAL A 263 0.12 12.50 -16.60
C VAL A 263 1.37 11.69 -16.27
N GLU A 264 1.61 10.58 -16.99
CA GLU A 264 2.76 9.68 -16.79
C GLU A 264 2.75 9.03 -15.40
N GLY A 265 2.41 7.74 -15.31
CA GLY A 265 2.46 7.03 -14.04
C GLY A 265 2.09 5.55 -14.13
N ILE A 266 2.47 4.81 -13.10
CA ILE A 266 2.27 3.36 -12.98
C ILE A 266 1.47 3.05 -11.70
N VAL A 267 0.41 2.27 -11.86
CA VAL A 267 -0.37 1.68 -10.77
C VAL A 267 -0.25 0.16 -10.88
N ARG A 268 0.54 -0.49 -10.03
CA ARG A 268 0.84 -1.92 -10.16
C ARG A 268 0.76 -2.75 -8.89
N ASN A 269 0.47 -4.04 -8.99
CA ASN A 269 0.50 -4.97 -7.86
C ASN A 269 -0.37 -4.56 -6.67
N ASN A 270 -1.44 -3.77 -6.87
CA ASN A 270 -2.31 -3.39 -5.75
C ASN A 270 -3.45 -4.40 -5.57
N ILE A 271 -3.78 -4.70 -4.31
CA ILE A 271 -4.95 -5.49 -3.91
C ILE A 271 -6.05 -4.55 -3.42
N ILE A 272 -7.25 -4.66 -3.98
CA ILE A 272 -8.37 -3.76 -3.66
C ILE A 272 -9.65 -4.56 -3.44
N LEU A 273 -10.11 -4.64 -2.20
CA LEU A 273 -11.45 -5.11 -1.85
C LEU A 273 -12.41 -3.92 -1.69
N ARG A 274 -13.36 -3.81 -2.63
CA ARG A 274 -14.45 -2.82 -2.60
C ARG A 274 -15.30 -2.99 -1.35
N ARG A 275 -15.75 -1.87 -0.77
CA ARG A 275 -16.62 -1.87 0.42
C ARG A 275 -17.95 -2.58 0.21
N GLY A 276 -18.69 -2.22 -0.85
CA GLY A 276 -19.95 -2.88 -1.18
C GLY A 276 -21.18 -2.36 -0.43
N GLU A 277 -21.11 -1.19 0.22
CA GLU A 277 -22.23 -0.65 1.00
C GLU A 277 -23.01 0.44 0.26
N SER A 278 -22.37 1.13 -0.69
CA SER A 278 -23.03 2.08 -1.58
C SER A 278 -22.88 1.68 -3.06
N ALA A 279 -23.85 2.14 -3.86
CA ALA A 279 -23.83 1.98 -5.32
C ALA A 279 -22.80 2.88 -6.00
N ASP A 280 -22.33 3.93 -5.31
CA ASP A 280 -21.32 4.85 -5.80
C ASP A 280 -19.89 4.39 -5.43
N ASP A 281 -19.76 3.34 -4.59
CA ASP A 281 -18.47 2.81 -4.15
C ASP A 281 -17.71 2.19 -5.34
N ARG A 282 -16.50 2.69 -5.60
CA ARG A 282 -15.58 2.20 -6.64
C ARG A 282 -14.37 1.55 -6.00
N ALA A 283 -13.89 0.46 -6.58
CA ALA A 283 -12.60 -0.11 -6.19
C ALA A 283 -11.45 0.65 -6.87
N MET A 284 -11.61 1.01 -8.14
CA MET A 284 -10.64 1.82 -8.86
C MET A 284 -11.31 2.86 -9.75
N GLU A 285 -10.73 4.04 -9.83
CA GLU A 285 -11.18 5.16 -10.67
C GLU A 285 -10.00 5.82 -11.38
N LEU A 286 -10.16 6.07 -12.68
CA LEU A 286 -9.14 6.62 -13.58
C LEU A 286 -9.77 7.74 -14.42
N ASP A 287 -9.60 8.97 -13.94
CA ASP A 287 -10.32 10.15 -14.42
C ASP A 287 -9.36 11.15 -15.06
N TYR A 288 -9.59 11.49 -16.34
CA TYR A 288 -8.76 12.43 -17.10
C TYR A 288 -7.24 12.14 -16.98
N THR A 289 -6.83 10.91 -17.31
CA THR A 289 -5.42 10.47 -17.23
C THR A 289 -4.74 10.47 -18.61
N MET A 290 -3.44 10.81 -18.66
CA MET A 290 -2.64 10.66 -19.88
C MET A 290 -1.39 9.81 -19.63
N ASP A 291 -1.09 8.87 -20.53
CA ASP A 291 0.12 8.04 -20.46
C ASP A 291 0.23 7.25 -19.13
N PHE A 292 -0.86 6.58 -18.71
CA PHE A 292 -0.91 5.80 -17.48
C PHE A 292 -0.89 4.29 -17.77
N GLU A 293 -0.15 3.57 -16.93
CA GLU A 293 0.03 2.12 -16.99
C GLU A 293 -0.54 1.49 -15.71
N VAL A 294 -1.52 0.59 -15.88
CA VAL A 294 -2.23 -0.05 -14.77
C VAL A 294 -2.05 -1.55 -14.91
N PHE A 295 -1.11 -2.12 -14.15
CA PHE A 295 -0.61 -3.48 -14.37
C PHE A 295 -0.79 -4.39 -13.18
N ASN A 296 -1.18 -5.65 -13.41
CA ASN A 296 -1.12 -6.67 -12.35
C ASN A 296 -1.83 -6.22 -11.05
N ASN A 297 -2.96 -5.53 -11.12
CA ASN A 297 -3.76 -5.24 -9.92
C ASN A 297 -4.85 -6.29 -9.75
N THR A 298 -5.20 -6.62 -8.51
CA THR A 298 -6.38 -7.44 -8.20
C THR A 298 -7.47 -6.56 -7.62
N VAL A 299 -8.46 -6.24 -8.44
CA VAL A 299 -9.58 -5.36 -8.12
C VAL A 299 -10.84 -6.19 -7.91
N TYR A 300 -11.35 -6.23 -6.68
CA TYR A 300 -12.37 -7.18 -6.28
C TYR A 300 -13.61 -6.51 -5.70
N SER A 301 -14.77 -6.84 -6.27
CA SER A 301 -16.08 -6.59 -5.68
C SER A 301 -16.71 -7.91 -5.27
N GLU A 302 -17.28 -8.00 -4.06
CA GLU A 302 -18.07 -9.18 -3.64
C GLU A 302 -19.34 -9.34 -4.50
N ASP A 303 -19.92 -8.22 -4.94
CA ASP A 303 -20.98 -8.20 -5.95
C ASP A 303 -20.36 -8.24 -7.37
N ALA A 304 -20.40 -9.40 -8.00
CA ALA A 304 -19.94 -9.61 -9.37
C ALA A 304 -20.75 -8.81 -10.41
N SER A 305 -21.94 -8.34 -10.06
CA SER A 305 -22.79 -7.57 -10.98
C SER A 305 -22.58 -6.06 -10.87
N HIS A 306 -21.79 -5.60 -9.89
CA HIS A 306 -21.53 -4.19 -9.67
C HIS A 306 -20.81 -3.57 -10.86
N LEU A 307 -21.48 -2.67 -11.56
CA LEU A 307 -20.98 -2.11 -12.82
C LEU A 307 -19.79 -1.16 -12.64
N TRP A 308 -19.65 -0.58 -11.45
CA TRP A 308 -18.70 0.50 -11.17
C TRP A 308 -17.53 0.01 -10.31
N THR A 309 -17.14 -1.27 -10.43
CA THR A 309 -15.95 -1.76 -9.71
C THR A 309 -14.72 -0.98 -10.16
N LEU A 310 -14.51 -0.87 -11.48
CA LEU A 310 -13.54 0.02 -12.09
C LEU A 310 -14.27 1.07 -12.92
N ARG A 311 -13.91 2.34 -12.77
CA ARG A 311 -14.47 3.44 -13.57
C ARG A 311 -13.36 4.14 -14.34
N ILE A 312 -13.66 4.49 -15.58
CA ILE A 312 -12.83 5.36 -16.41
C ILE A 312 -13.73 6.50 -16.89
N LEU A 313 -13.30 7.73 -16.67
CA LEU A 313 -14.10 8.91 -16.98
C LEU A 313 -13.29 10.02 -17.63
N ASP A 314 -13.91 10.64 -18.62
CA ASP A 314 -13.56 11.99 -19.06
C ASP A 314 -14.83 12.70 -19.58
N ASP A 315 -14.70 13.80 -20.33
CA ASP A 315 -15.82 14.51 -20.95
C ASP A 315 -15.45 14.97 -22.38
N TRP A 316 -16.20 14.52 -23.40
CA TRP A 316 -15.98 14.93 -24.80
C TRP A 316 -16.14 16.43 -25.04
N THR A 317 -16.83 17.13 -24.15
CA THR A 317 -17.11 18.56 -24.29
C THR A 317 -16.00 19.45 -23.73
N ARG A 318 -14.97 18.88 -23.12
CA ARG A 318 -13.87 19.59 -22.44
C ARG A 318 -12.52 19.04 -22.87
N PRO A 319 -11.41 19.79 -22.84
CA PRO A 319 -10.09 19.23 -23.07
C PRO A 319 -9.69 18.25 -21.94
N GLY A 320 -8.71 17.39 -22.19
CA GLY A 320 -8.17 16.46 -21.18
C GLY A 320 -8.70 15.03 -21.26
N GLN A 321 -9.23 14.61 -22.42
CA GLN A 321 -9.66 13.23 -22.63
C GLN A 321 -8.60 12.23 -22.18
N THR A 322 -9.05 11.15 -21.55
CA THR A 322 -8.17 10.06 -21.15
C THR A 322 -7.48 9.51 -22.41
N THR A 323 -6.15 9.50 -22.42
CA THR A 323 -5.37 9.15 -23.60
C THR A 323 -4.20 8.26 -23.21
N ASN A 324 -3.93 7.22 -24.00
CA ASN A 324 -2.84 6.26 -23.73
C ASN A 324 -2.92 5.62 -22.33
N LEU A 325 -4.13 5.39 -21.81
CA LEU A 325 -4.33 4.56 -20.64
C LEU A 325 -4.24 3.09 -21.05
N VAL A 326 -3.32 2.36 -20.41
CA VAL A 326 -2.99 0.96 -20.68
C VAL A 326 -3.35 0.14 -19.43
N LEU A 327 -4.22 -0.85 -19.58
CA LEU A 327 -4.53 -1.81 -18.52
C LEU A 327 -4.07 -3.19 -18.96
N VAL A 328 -3.17 -3.86 -18.26
CA VAL A 328 -2.65 -5.18 -18.64
C VAL A 328 -2.52 -6.09 -17.41
N ASN A 329 -2.78 -7.39 -17.57
CA ASN A 329 -2.62 -8.43 -16.56
C ASN A 329 -3.41 -8.21 -15.26
N ASN A 330 -4.42 -7.33 -15.23
CA ASN A 330 -5.24 -7.12 -14.04
C ASN A 330 -6.29 -8.24 -13.90
N ILE A 331 -6.72 -8.48 -12.65
CA ILE A 331 -7.94 -9.21 -12.33
C ILE A 331 -8.99 -8.21 -11.88
N ILE A 332 -10.17 -8.22 -12.49
CA ILE A 332 -11.27 -7.32 -12.18
C ILE A 332 -12.53 -8.15 -11.94
N ARG A 333 -12.92 -8.27 -10.67
CA ARG A 333 -14.20 -8.88 -10.27
C ARG A 333 -15.31 -7.84 -10.18
N GLY A 334 -16.31 -7.96 -11.04
CA GLY A 334 -17.33 -6.93 -11.29
C GLY A 334 -17.17 -6.28 -12.67
N GLY A 335 -17.82 -5.13 -12.85
CA GLY A 335 -17.89 -4.42 -14.12
C GLY A 335 -16.87 -3.28 -14.25
N ILE A 336 -16.64 -2.91 -15.50
CA ILE A 336 -15.96 -1.66 -15.88
C ILE A 336 -17.02 -0.69 -16.39
N LEU A 337 -17.15 0.45 -15.73
CA LEU A 337 -17.92 1.58 -16.21
C LEU A 337 -17.02 2.51 -17.00
N ASP A 338 -17.07 2.39 -18.32
CA ASP A 338 -16.44 3.35 -19.22
C ASP A 338 -17.41 4.49 -19.56
N GLN A 339 -17.10 5.67 -19.04
CA GLN A 339 -17.75 6.94 -19.37
C GLN A 339 -16.79 7.91 -20.06
N SER A 340 -15.63 7.40 -20.48
CA SER A 340 -14.67 8.18 -21.23
C SER A 340 -15.07 8.29 -22.69
N THR A 341 -14.24 9.01 -23.42
CA THR A 341 -14.38 9.20 -24.86
C THR A 341 -13.58 8.21 -25.69
N GLY A 342 -12.71 7.44 -25.03
CA GLY A 342 -12.07 6.27 -25.61
C GLY A 342 -12.97 5.03 -25.53
N ASP A 343 -12.35 3.86 -25.54
CA ASP A 343 -13.05 2.59 -25.35
C ASP A 343 -12.19 1.69 -24.46
N TRP A 344 -12.58 1.65 -23.20
CA TRP A 344 -12.13 0.70 -22.19
C TRP A 344 -13.31 -0.10 -21.66
N SER A 345 -14.26 -0.44 -22.54
CA SER A 345 -15.33 -1.38 -22.21
C SER A 345 -14.76 -2.71 -21.70
N PRO A 346 -15.52 -3.47 -20.88
CA PRO A 346 -15.08 -4.76 -20.34
C PRO A 346 -14.48 -5.72 -21.39
N TRP A 347 -15.06 -5.74 -22.59
CA TRP A 347 -14.61 -6.57 -23.70
C TRP A 347 -13.25 -6.12 -24.26
N VAL A 348 -13.05 -4.81 -24.44
CA VAL A 348 -11.77 -4.29 -24.94
C VAL A 348 -10.66 -4.52 -23.92
N VAL A 349 -10.93 -4.24 -22.64
CA VAL A 349 -9.96 -4.45 -21.55
C VAL A 349 -9.58 -5.93 -21.44
N ALA A 350 -10.55 -6.85 -21.49
CA ALA A 350 -10.27 -8.28 -21.42
C ALA A 350 -9.54 -8.81 -22.67
N ASP A 351 -10.11 -8.62 -23.87
CA ASP A 351 -9.66 -9.30 -25.08
C ASP A 351 -8.41 -8.68 -25.70
N TYR A 352 -8.30 -7.35 -25.71
CA TYR A 352 -7.22 -6.67 -26.43
C TYR A 352 -5.95 -6.54 -25.60
N TRP A 353 -6.09 -6.37 -24.29
CA TRP A 353 -4.97 -6.03 -23.42
C TRP A 353 -4.53 -7.17 -22.48
N GLY A 354 -5.21 -8.32 -22.50
CA GLY A 354 -4.88 -9.46 -21.65
C GLY A 354 -5.17 -9.12 -20.19
N ASN A 355 -6.44 -8.94 -19.84
CA ASN A 355 -6.90 -8.84 -18.46
C ASN A 355 -7.97 -9.90 -18.20
N ILE A 356 -8.16 -10.26 -16.95
CA ILE A 356 -9.29 -11.11 -16.54
C ILE A 356 -10.38 -10.20 -15.98
N VAL A 357 -11.46 -10.05 -16.74
CA VAL A 357 -12.62 -9.23 -16.35
C VAL A 357 -13.83 -10.15 -16.21
N ASP A 358 -14.47 -10.15 -15.04
CA ASP A 358 -15.56 -11.08 -14.65
C ASP A 358 -16.71 -11.12 -15.66
N PHE A 359 -17.01 -10.00 -16.31
CA PHE A 359 -18.06 -9.89 -17.33
C PHE A 359 -17.75 -10.66 -18.63
N VAL A 360 -16.48 -11.03 -18.84
CA VAL A 360 -15.98 -11.77 -20.01
C VAL A 360 -15.52 -13.17 -19.59
N THR A 361 -14.63 -13.24 -18.60
CA THR A 361 -14.12 -14.48 -17.99
C THR A 361 -14.47 -14.45 -16.51
N PRO A 362 -15.38 -15.31 -16.02
CA PRO A 362 -15.84 -15.27 -14.64
C PRO A 362 -14.71 -15.37 -13.63
N VAL A 363 -14.66 -14.44 -12.67
CA VAL A 363 -13.70 -14.44 -11.56
C VAL A 363 -14.36 -15.11 -10.35
N LEU A 364 -13.82 -16.27 -9.98
CA LEU A 364 -14.39 -17.11 -8.95
C LEU A 364 -13.80 -16.77 -7.57
N PRO A 365 -14.63 -16.61 -6.50
CA PRO A 365 -14.13 -16.35 -5.16
C PRO A 365 -13.11 -17.38 -4.66
N GLU A 366 -13.26 -18.66 -5.01
CA GLU A 366 -12.35 -19.75 -4.63
C GLU A 366 -10.95 -19.66 -5.25
N TRP A 367 -10.71 -18.72 -6.16
CA TRP A 367 -9.37 -18.39 -6.63
C TRP A 367 -8.56 -17.64 -5.59
N PHE A 368 -9.17 -17.13 -4.52
CA PHE A 368 -8.54 -16.33 -3.49
C PHE A 368 -8.62 -16.99 -2.11
N LEU A 369 -7.68 -16.69 -1.21
CA LEU A 369 -7.61 -17.28 0.13
C LEU A 369 -8.76 -16.83 1.05
N ASP A 370 -8.98 -15.52 1.21
CA ASP A 370 -10.11 -14.94 1.94
C ASP A 370 -10.60 -13.64 1.28
N PRO A 371 -11.40 -13.75 0.20
CA PRO A 371 -11.86 -12.58 -0.52
C PRO A 371 -12.80 -11.67 0.28
N ALA A 372 -13.44 -12.16 1.35
CA ALA A 372 -14.31 -11.34 2.19
C ALA A 372 -13.52 -10.48 3.19
N GLY A 373 -12.36 -10.98 3.61
CA GLY A 373 -11.38 -10.30 4.47
C GLY A 373 -10.40 -9.38 3.71
N GLY A 374 -10.22 -9.60 2.41
CA GLY A 374 -9.28 -8.83 1.57
C GLY A 374 -7.99 -9.59 1.25
N GLU A 375 -7.85 -10.85 1.68
CA GLU A 375 -6.73 -11.71 1.32
C GLU A 375 -6.97 -12.29 -0.08
N LEU A 376 -6.48 -11.56 -1.08
CA LEU A 376 -6.67 -11.84 -2.50
C LEU A 376 -5.43 -12.48 -3.16
N HIS A 377 -4.59 -13.13 -2.37
CA HIS A 377 -3.58 -14.07 -2.86
C HIS A 377 -4.25 -15.28 -3.50
N LEU A 378 -3.63 -15.78 -4.57
CA LEU A 378 -4.12 -16.85 -5.41
C LEU A 378 -4.05 -18.19 -4.69
N THR A 379 -5.07 -19.00 -4.92
CA THR A 379 -5.04 -20.43 -4.58
C THR A 379 -4.70 -21.25 -5.81
N ARG A 380 -4.27 -22.50 -5.60
CA ARG A 380 -4.08 -23.48 -6.68
C ARG A 380 -5.31 -23.73 -7.57
N LEU A 381 -6.49 -23.24 -7.20
CA LEU A 381 -7.71 -23.34 -8.02
C LEU A 381 -7.74 -22.27 -9.13
N ALA A 382 -6.91 -21.24 -9.04
CA ALA A 382 -6.79 -20.14 -9.98
C ALA A 382 -6.05 -20.53 -11.29
N THR A 383 -6.32 -21.72 -11.84
CA THR A 383 -5.58 -22.24 -13.02
C THR A 383 -5.73 -21.40 -14.29
N ALA A 384 -6.74 -20.52 -14.33
CA ALA A 384 -6.93 -19.57 -15.42
C ALA A 384 -6.05 -18.31 -15.27
N LEU A 385 -5.49 -18.10 -14.07
CA LEU A 385 -4.67 -16.96 -13.70
C LEU A 385 -3.18 -17.32 -13.69
N ILE A 386 -2.87 -18.52 -13.19
CA ILE A 386 -1.51 -18.99 -12.95
C ILE A 386 -0.78 -19.35 -14.25
N ASP A 387 0.42 -18.83 -14.44
CA ASP A 387 1.29 -18.96 -15.61
C ASP A 387 0.63 -18.52 -16.93
N GLN A 388 -0.43 -17.70 -16.88
CA GLN A 388 -1.22 -17.33 -18.06
C GLN A 388 -1.02 -15.86 -18.51
N ALA A 389 -0.35 -15.03 -17.71
CA ALA A 389 -0.14 -13.62 -18.01
C ALA A 389 1.07 -13.39 -18.92
N GLN A 390 1.13 -12.20 -19.50
CA GLN A 390 2.26 -11.80 -20.35
C GLN A 390 3.39 -11.18 -19.51
N PRO A 391 4.67 -11.33 -19.91
CA PRO A 391 5.77 -10.66 -19.23
C PRO A 391 5.66 -9.14 -19.38
N LEU A 392 5.85 -8.42 -18.28
CA LEU A 392 5.99 -6.96 -18.24
C LEU A 392 7.29 -6.61 -17.54
N TRP A 393 8.12 -5.75 -18.14
CA TRP A 393 9.37 -5.32 -17.50
C TRP A 393 9.11 -4.28 -16.41
N GLU A 394 7.96 -3.63 -16.50
CA GLU A 394 7.38 -2.68 -15.57
C GLU A 394 6.78 -3.38 -14.34
N VAL A 395 6.84 -4.71 -14.21
CA VAL A 395 6.32 -5.45 -13.05
C VAL A 395 7.28 -6.59 -12.69
N PRO A 396 8.44 -6.26 -12.06
CA PRO A 396 9.48 -7.25 -11.76
C PRO A 396 9.16 -8.13 -10.54
N ASP A 397 8.25 -7.67 -9.67
CA ASP A 397 7.86 -8.31 -8.41
C ASP A 397 6.33 -8.39 -8.28
N ASP A 398 5.81 -9.04 -7.24
CA ASP A 398 4.40 -9.15 -6.90
C ASP A 398 4.01 -8.34 -5.64
N ILE A 399 2.80 -8.54 -5.11
CA ILE A 399 2.29 -7.83 -3.92
C ILE A 399 3.17 -8.06 -2.68
N ASP A 400 3.82 -9.21 -2.58
CA ASP A 400 4.65 -9.58 -1.45
C ASP A 400 6.11 -9.17 -1.68
N GLY A 401 6.47 -8.64 -2.86
CA GLY A 401 7.84 -8.27 -3.22
C GLY A 401 8.65 -9.42 -3.82
N GLY A 402 8.06 -10.61 -3.95
CA GLY A 402 8.68 -11.76 -4.60
C GLY A 402 8.74 -11.58 -6.13
N PRO A 403 9.64 -12.28 -6.84
CA PRO A 403 9.92 -12.05 -8.25
C PRO A 403 8.80 -12.54 -9.16
N ARG A 404 8.73 -11.93 -10.35
CA ARG A 404 7.89 -12.41 -11.45
C ARG A 404 8.74 -12.86 -12.67
N PRO A 405 8.62 -14.11 -13.13
CA PRO A 405 7.76 -15.16 -12.59
C PRO A 405 8.45 -15.90 -11.43
N ALA A 406 7.69 -16.37 -10.45
CA ALA A 406 8.16 -17.35 -9.48
C ALA A 406 7.99 -18.78 -10.03
N GLY A 407 6.96 -18.98 -10.85
CA GLY A 407 6.60 -20.26 -11.47
C GLY A 407 7.12 -20.46 -12.90
N ALA A 408 6.33 -21.16 -13.72
CA ALA A 408 6.68 -21.46 -15.11
C ALA A 408 6.38 -20.31 -16.08
N GLY A 409 5.55 -19.37 -15.66
CA GLY A 409 5.13 -18.18 -16.36
C GLY A 409 4.62 -17.14 -15.36
N TYR A 410 4.12 -16.02 -15.89
CA TYR A 410 3.65 -14.90 -15.08
C TYR A 410 2.17 -15.09 -14.73
N ASP A 411 1.78 -14.60 -13.56
CA ASP A 411 0.39 -14.66 -13.12
C ASP A 411 -0.38 -13.37 -13.41
N TYR A 412 -1.70 -13.51 -13.56
CA TYR A 412 -2.61 -12.35 -13.57
C TYR A 412 -2.82 -11.83 -12.14
N GLY A 413 -3.03 -10.53 -12.02
CA GLY A 413 -3.31 -9.87 -10.74
C GLY A 413 -2.06 -9.53 -9.95
N ALA A 414 -2.29 -9.09 -8.71
CA ALA A 414 -1.27 -8.55 -7.82
C ALA A 414 -0.36 -9.59 -7.18
N ASP A 415 -0.83 -10.82 -7.05
CA ASP A 415 -0.10 -11.94 -6.47
C ASP A 415 0.58 -12.79 -7.55
N GLU A 416 1.74 -13.37 -7.24
CA GLU A 416 2.38 -14.43 -8.03
C GLU A 416 2.27 -15.72 -7.22
N PHE A 417 1.54 -16.70 -7.74
CA PHE A 417 1.23 -17.90 -7.00
C PHE A 417 2.51 -18.64 -6.59
N ALA A 418 2.54 -19.07 -5.32
CA ALA A 418 3.69 -19.72 -4.70
C ALA A 418 4.96 -18.84 -4.60
N SER A 419 4.78 -17.53 -4.38
CA SER A 419 5.84 -16.57 -4.04
C SER A 419 5.59 -15.85 -2.71
N PRO A 420 5.31 -16.56 -1.59
CA PRO A 420 4.96 -15.90 -0.33
C PRO A 420 6.11 -15.05 0.24
N MET A 421 5.75 -14.01 0.99
CA MET A 421 6.71 -13.17 1.72
C MET A 421 7.69 -14.01 2.56
N GLY A 422 9.00 -13.78 2.39
CA GLY A 422 10.03 -14.51 3.13
C GLY A 422 10.55 -15.79 2.44
N ASP A 423 10.04 -16.18 1.28
CA ASP A 423 10.54 -17.31 0.49
C ASP A 423 11.73 -16.88 -0.38
N ALA A 424 12.93 -16.84 0.21
CA ALA A 424 14.15 -16.45 -0.49
C ALA A 424 14.54 -17.41 -1.61
N ASN A 425 14.15 -18.69 -1.52
CA ASN A 425 14.60 -19.72 -2.44
C ASN A 425 13.60 -20.04 -3.58
N TYR A 426 12.41 -19.45 -3.52
CA TYR A 426 11.34 -19.54 -4.51
C TYR A 426 10.80 -20.96 -4.68
N ASP A 427 10.75 -21.75 -3.61
CA ASP A 427 10.16 -23.09 -3.63
C ASP A 427 8.70 -23.12 -3.18
N GLY A 428 8.12 -21.94 -2.92
CA GLY A 428 6.75 -21.73 -2.48
C GLY A 428 6.55 -22.08 -1.01
N CYS A 429 7.61 -22.13 -0.20
CA CYS A 429 7.58 -22.51 1.19
C CYS A 429 8.56 -21.67 2.01
N VAL A 430 8.04 -20.86 2.94
CA VAL A 430 8.88 -20.07 3.85
C VAL A 430 9.38 -20.98 4.98
N ASP A 431 10.60 -21.49 4.89
CA ASP A 431 11.13 -22.44 5.87
C ASP A 431 12.59 -22.20 6.29
N GLY A 432 13.23 -23.23 6.84
CA GLY A 432 14.62 -23.13 7.32
C GLY A 432 15.65 -22.98 6.19
N LEU A 433 15.29 -23.27 4.94
CA LEU A 433 16.14 -23.05 3.77
C LEU A 433 16.22 -21.55 3.44
N ASP A 434 15.13 -20.80 3.54
CA ASP A 434 15.13 -19.35 3.36
C ASP A 434 15.91 -18.66 4.48
N TYR A 435 15.74 -19.14 5.71
CA TYR A 435 16.57 -18.70 6.83
C TYR A 435 18.06 -18.88 6.55
N ASN A 436 18.46 -19.98 5.90
CA ASN A 436 19.86 -20.18 5.56
C ASN A 436 20.33 -19.11 4.56
N ASN A 437 19.52 -18.76 3.56
CA ASN A 437 19.85 -17.69 2.62
C ASN A 437 20.03 -16.35 3.34
N TRP A 438 19.04 -15.93 4.15
CA TRP A 438 19.13 -14.72 4.97
C TRP A 438 20.38 -14.73 5.87
N SER A 439 20.59 -15.82 6.63
CA SER A 439 21.68 -15.90 7.62
C SER A 439 23.07 -15.85 6.99
N LEU A 440 23.22 -16.28 5.73
CA LEU A 440 24.48 -16.21 4.98
C LEU A 440 24.78 -14.77 4.50
N HIS A 441 23.77 -13.92 4.38
CA HIS A 441 23.88 -12.56 3.87
C HIS A 441 23.61 -11.48 4.93
N TYR A 442 23.37 -11.84 6.19
CA TYR A 442 23.14 -10.88 7.28
C TYR A 442 24.20 -9.75 7.33
N LEU A 443 23.72 -8.50 7.37
CA LEU A 443 24.46 -7.23 7.29
C LEU A 443 25.27 -7.06 5.99
N GLN A 444 24.74 -7.60 4.89
CA GLN A 444 25.28 -7.42 3.54
C GLN A 444 24.19 -6.87 2.62
N ALA A 445 24.60 -6.14 1.59
CA ALA A 445 23.69 -5.77 0.52
C ALA A 445 23.27 -7.03 -0.25
N GLY A 446 22.00 -7.11 -0.59
CA GLY A 446 21.40 -8.24 -1.29
C GLY A 446 20.07 -7.86 -1.91
N GLY A 447 19.43 -8.78 -2.60
CA GLY A 447 18.01 -8.70 -2.91
C GLY A 447 17.25 -9.85 -2.25
N TRP A 448 16.04 -10.08 -2.72
CA TRP A 448 15.17 -11.16 -2.22
C TRP A 448 15.85 -12.55 -2.11
N PRO A 449 16.64 -13.04 -3.11
CA PRO A 449 17.29 -14.35 -2.97
C PRO A 449 18.33 -14.41 -1.84
N GLU A 450 18.91 -13.26 -1.49
CA GLU A 450 19.84 -13.12 -0.38
C GLU A 450 19.11 -12.93 0.97
N GLY A 451 17.80 -12.68 0.96
CA GLY A 451 16.96 -12.52 2.14
C GLY A 451 16.62 -11.07 2.48
N ASP A 452 16.72 -10.13 1.55
CA ASP A 452 16.15 -8.78 1.68
C ASP A 452 14.67 -8.84 1.27
N PHE A 453 13.81 -9.01 2.27
CA PHE A 453 12.37 -9.22 2.12
C PHE A 453 11.57 -7.91 2.24
N ASN A 454 12.18 -6.83 2.73
CA ASN A 454 11.55 -5.51 2.75
C ASN A 454 11.95 -4.63 1.55
N SER A 455 12.88 -5.11 0.70
CA SER A 455 13.40 -4.43 -0.49
C SER A 455 14.04 -3.07 -0.20
N ASP A 456 14.69 -2.93 0.96
CA ASP A 456 15.43 -1.72 1.33
C ASP A 456 16.92 -1.75 0.90
N GLY A 457 17.38 -2.91 0.42
CA GLY A 457 18.73 -3.14 -0.11
C GLY A 457 19.75 -3.64 0.92
N GLU A 458 19.37 -3.88 2.18
CA GLU A 458 20.23 -4.44 3.22
C GLU A 458 19.58 -5.64 3.90
N VAL A 459 20.25 -6.81 3.90
CA VAL A 459 19.75 -8.01 4.57
C VAL A 459 20.00 -7.91 6.07
N ASP A 460 18.99 -7.63 6.88
CA ASP A 460 19.15 -7.32 8.30
C ASP A 460 18.09 -7.96 9.24
N GLY A 461 17.96 -7.42 10.46
CA GLY A 461 17.03 -7.94 11.45
C GLY A 461 15.55 -7.70 11.12
N LEU A 462 15.23 -6.72 10.28
CA LEU A 462 13.88 -6.45 9.80
C LEU A 462 13.43 -7.54 8.82
N ASP A 463 14.31 -8.02 7.96
CA ASP A 463 14.02 -9.15 7.07
C ASP A 463 13.81 -10.45 7.84
N TYR A 464 14.62 -10.68 8.88
CA TYR A 464 14.40 -11.81 9.77
C TYR A 464 13.01 -11.78 10.38
N ASN A 465 12.52 -10.60 10.76
CA ASN A 465 11.18 -10.46 11.30
C ASN A 465 10.14 -10.85 10.25
N LEU A 466 10.27 -10.38 9.01
CA LEU A 466 9.39 -10.78 7.89
C LEU A 466 9.40 -12.30 7.71
N TRP A 467 10.56 -12.91 7.48
CA TRP A 467 10.67 -14.38 7.38
C TRP A 467 10.03 -15.10 8.58
N SER A 468 10.29 -14.64 9.81
CA SER A 468 9.80 -15.30 11.02
C SER A 468 8.28 -15.22 11.18
N LEU A 469 7.66 -14.12 10.71
CA LEU A 469 6.21 -13.93 10.71
C LEU A 469 5.52 -14.87 9.71
N HIS A 470 6.21 -15.17 8.61
CA HIS A 470 5.72 -16.00 7.52
C HIS A 470 6.19 -17.46 7.61
N TYR A 471 6.89 -17.88 8.67
CA TYR A 471 7.43 -19.23 8.80
C TYR A 471 6.35 -20.33 8.66
N LEU A 472 6.59 -21.26 7.75
CA LEU A 472 5.73 -22.34 7.24
C LEU A 472 4.59 -21.92 6.32
N GLU A 473 4.55 -20.66 5.88
CA GLU A 473 3.65 -20.22 4.83
C GLU A 473 3.99 -20.91 3.50
N GLY A 474 2.96 -21.27 2.72
CA GLY A 474 3.12 -21.95 1.44
C GLY A 474 3.53 -23.44 1.48
N CYS A 475 4.17 -23.91 2.56
CA CYS A 475 4.79 -25.24 2.71
C CYS A 475 3.89 -26.48 2.59
N GLY A 476 2.59 -26.30 2.34
CA GLY A 476 1.58 -27.35 2.38
C GLY A 476 1.35 -27.86 3.81
N ALA A 477 0.11 -28.15 4.16
CA ALA A 477 -0.16 -28.79 5.44
C ALA A 477 0.58 -30.13 5.47
N GLY A 478 1.62 -30.23 6.32
CA GLY A 478 2.25 -31.50 6.67
C GLY A 478 1.17 -32.41 7.24
N VAL A 479 0.54 -33.19 6.36
CA VAL A 479 -0.35 -34.28 6.74
C VAL A 479 0.49 -35.13 7.70
N PRO A 480 0.07 -35.34 8.96
CA PRO A 480 0.83 -36.20 9.85
C PRO A 480 1.00 -37.55 9.16
N GLU A 481 2.24 -37.88 8.82
CA GLU A 481 2.50 -39.09 8.05
C GLU A 481 1.86 -40.29 8.77
N PRO A 482 1.38 -41.31 8.03
CA PRO A 482 0.76 -42.50 8.60
C PRO A 482 1.57 -43.13 9.76
N ALA A 483 2.90 -42.92 9.77
CA ALA A 483 3.81 -43.31 10.84
C ALA A 483 3.38 -42.83 12.24
N ALA A 484 2.82 -41.62 12.38
CA ALA A 484 2.35 -41.11 13.66
C ALA A 484 1.11 -41.87 14.17
N LEU A 485 0.20 -42.23 13.27
CA LEU A 485 -0.97 -43.07 13.56
C LEU A 485 -0.56 -44.53 13.82
N THR A 486 0.43 -45.07 13.09
CA THR A 486 0.97 -46.40 13.40
C THR A 486 1.70 -46.44 14.74
N LEU A 487 2.44 -45.39 15.10
CA LEU A 487 3.09 -45.29 16.42
C LEU A 487 2.08 -45.16 17.56
N LEU A 488 1.01 -44.38 17.38
CA LEU A 488 -0.11 -44.30 18.33
C LEU A 488 -0.86 -45.63 18.44
N ALA A 489 -1.09 -46.33 17.32
CA ALA A 489 -1.72 -47.64 17.32
C ALA A 489 -0.83 -48.72 18.00
N LEU A 490 0.48 -48.70 17.73
CA LEU A 490 1.45 -49.60 18.36
C LEU A 490 1.60 -49.29 19.86
N GLY A 491 1.60 -48.02 20.25
CA GLY A 491 1.58 -47.57 21.65
C GLY A 491 0.29 -47.99 22.37
N GLY A 492 -0.85 -47.84 21.72
CA GLY A 492 -2.16 -48.30 22.22
C GLY A 492 -2.21 -49.82 22.42
N LEU A 493 -1.69 -50.60 21.46
CA LEU A 493 -1.61 -52.06 21.56
C LEU A 493 -0.66 -52.52 22.68
N ALA A 494 0.45 -51.81 22.90
CA ALA A 494 1.37 -52.08 24.00
C ALA A 494 0.74 -51.81 25.38
N LEU A 495 -0.10 -50.78 25.50
CA LEU A 495 -0.84 -50.45 26.72
C LEU A 495 -1.96 -51.46 27.02
N ILE A 496 -2.66 -51.96 25.98
CA ILE A 496 -3.68 -53.01 26.11
C ILE A 496 -3.04 -54.33 26.55
N ARG A 497 -1.88 -54.71 25.98
CA ARG A 497 -1.13 -55.90 26.42
C ARG A 497 -0.66 -55.82 27.88
N ARG A 498 -0.28 -54.62 28.35
CA ARG A 498 0.10 -54.42 29.77
C ARG A 498 -1.07 -54.56 30.74
N ARG A 499 -2.30 -54.21 30.34
CA ARG A 499 -3.51 -54.39 31.17
C ARG A 499 -4.01 -55.84 31.21
N ALA A 500 -3.76 -56.63 30.17
CA ALA A 500 -4.16 -58.05 30.15
C ALA A 500 -3.24 -58.94 31.00
N ALA A 501 -2.00 -58.52 31.29
CA ALA A 501 -1.04 -59.29 32.08
C ALA A 501 -1.22 -59.16 33.61
N THR A 502 -2.06 -58.23 34.08
CA THR A 502 -2.28 -57.95 35.52
C THR A 502 -3.58 -58.53 36.09
N VAL A 503 -4.30 -59.38 35.34
CA VAL A 503 -5.46 -60.10 35.87
C VAL A 503 -5.15 -61.59 35.95
N LYS A 504 -4.73 -62.03 37.14
CA LYS A 504 -4.84 -63.41 37.62
C LYS A 504 -5.26 -63.39 39.09
N PRO A 505 -6.20 -64.23 39.51
CA PRO A 505 -5.96 -65.21 40.55
C PRO A 505 -5.10 -66.36 40.01
#